data_AF-A0A378FRH6-F1
#
_entry.id   AF-A0A378FRH6-F1
#
_cell.length_a   1.000
_cell.length_b   1.000
_cell.length_c   1.000
_cell.angle_alpha   90.00
_cell.angle_beta   90.00
_cell.angle_gamma   90.00
#
_symmetry.space_group_name_H-M   'P 1'
#
loop_
_entity.id
_entity.type
_entity.pdbx_description
1 polymer ?
#
loop_
_entity_poly.entity_id
_entity_poly.type
_entity_poly.pdbx_seq_one_letter_code
_entity_poly.pdbx_strand_id
1 'polypeptide(L)'
;MYKTTLSGQVWRFDSLKTLMAKASPARSGDALAGVIATSAEERMAAKMALAEVPLTDILDNPLIPYEQDEVTRLILDTHDAQGFAALRHLTVGDFRDWLLDDATDTATLQRVARAITPEMAAAVSKLMRNQDLILAASKCQVVTRFRNTIGLPGHLSVRLQPNHPTDDLKGIAASMLDGLLYGAGDAVIGINPASDSLPVLAQLNVMLDDIIQRFAIPTQSCILTHVTNTLQLIERGAPVDLVFQSVAGTEAANSGFGINLAMLQEAREAALSLRRGTLGNNVMYLRPARGAACRPTPTTASTSRPARRGLTPSPATLNRCWSIRWSALLVRSISTTASRLFAPGWRIILRQADGPADRLRRLLYQPRGSGSG
;
A
#
# COMPACT_ATOMS: atom_id res chain seq x y z
N MET A 1 5.84 29.08 -12.32
CA MET A 1 6.58 29.60 -11.15
C MET A 1 5.57 29.93 -10.07
N TYR A 2 5.78 29.42 -8.85
CA TYR A 2 4.88 29.61 -7.71
C TYR A 2 5.49 30.61 -6.74
N LYS A 3 4.67 31.42 -6.07
CA LYS A 3 5.16 32.43 -5.14
C LYS A 3 4.16 32.72 -4.03
N THR A 4 4.67 33.19 -2.90
CA THR A 4 3.86 33.79 -1.83
C THR A 4 4.67 34.88 -1.12
N THR A 5 3.99 35.77 -0.42
CA THR A 5 4.64 36.78 0.43
C THR A 5 4.34 36.45 1.89
N LEU A 6 5.39 36.23 2.68
CA LEU A 6 5.30 35.92 4.11
C LEU A 6 6.25 36.85 4.87
N SER A 7 5.72 37.59 5.84
CA SER A 7 6.48 38.54 6.67
C SER A 7 7.32 39.55 5.86
N GLY A 8 6.76 40.07 4.75
CA GLY A 8 7.43 41.04 3.88
C GLY A 8 8.48 40.44 2.93
N GLN A 9 8.76 39.14 3.01
CA GLN A 9 9.65 38.43 2.08
C GLN A 9 8.84 37.71 1.00
N VAL A 10 9.26 37.87 -0.26
CA VAL A 10 8.70 37.12 -1.39
C VAL A 10 9.46 35.79 -1.53
N TRP A 11 8.73 34.70 -1.35
CA TRP A 11 9.22 33.33 -1.56
C TRP A 11 8.83 32.86 -2.95
N ARG A 12 9.78 32.25 -3.68
CA ARG A 12 9.58 31.75 -5.04
C ARG A 12 9.98 30.29 -5.12
N PHE A 13 9.20 29.51 -5.86
CA PHE A 13 9.44 28.10 -6.12
C PHE A 13 9.34 27.85 -7.62
N ASP A 14 10.42 27.35 -8.22
CA ASP A 14 10.56 27.30 -9.68
C ASP A 14 9.62 26.30 -10.36
N SER A 15 9.25 25.23 -9.64
CA SER A 15 8.42 24.16 -10.16
C SER A 15 7.47 23.59 -9.09
N LEU A 16 6.43 22.89 -9.54
CA LEU A 16 5.48 22.20 -8.66
C LEU A 16 6.21 21.14 -7.83
N LYS A 17 7.18 20.45 -8.45
CA LYS A 17 8.06 19.49 -7.80
C LYS A 17 8.80 20.12 -6.61
N THR A 18 9.43 21.28 -6.81
CA THR A 18 10.13 22.00 -5.74
C THR A 18 9.15 22.46 -4.65
N LEU A 19 8.01 23.04 -5.04
CA LEU A 19 6.99 23.50 -4.10
C LEU A 19 6.47 22.35 -3.21
N MET A 20 6.07 21.24 -3.82
CA MET A 20 5.58 20.05 -3.10
C MET A 20 6.66 19.41 -2.21
N ALA A 21 7.94 19.47 -2.60
CA ALA A 21 9.03 19.01 -1.76
C ALA A 21 9.13 19.85 -0.49
N LYS A 22 9.25 21.17 -0.66
CA LYS A 22 9.46 22.16 0.40
C LYS A 22 8.27 22.27 1.36
N ALA A 23 7.05 22.01 0.88
CA ALA A 23 5.84 21.98 1.71
C ALA A 23 5.75 20.74 2.63
N SER A 24 6.60 19.73 2.45
CA SER A 24 6.58 18.51 3.27
C SER A 24 7.01 18.78 4.72
N PRO A 25 6.46 18.06 5.72
CA PRO A 25 7.06 18.00 7.05
C PRO A 25 8.53 17.55 6.96
N ALA A 26 9.37 18.03 7.88
CA ALA A 26 10.80 17.69 7.87
C ALA A 26 11.00 16.16 8.03
N ARG A 27 11.70 15.55 7.07
CA ARG A 27 11.99 14.11 7.02
C ARG A 27 13.45 13.91 6.61
N SER A 28 14.12 12.94 7.23
CA SER A 28 15.53 12.64 6.97
C SER A 28 15.80 12.24 5.52
N GLY A 29 14.89 11.51 4.87
CA GLY A 29 15.02 11.14 3.46
C GLY A 29 15.01 12.35 2.51
N ASP A 30 14.15 13.33 2.77
CA ASP A 30 14.07 14.56 1.96
C ASP A 30 15.30 15.44 2.18
N ALA A 31 15.85 15.45 3.40
CA ALA A 31 17.11 16.12 3.71
C ALA A 31 18.29 15.48 2.98
N LEU A 32 18.40 14.13 3.04
CA LEU A 32 19.43 13.40 2.30
C LEU A 32 19.30 13.63 0.80
N ALA A 33 18.07 13.74 0.27
CA ALA A 33 17.83 14.03 -1.14
C ALA A 33 18.09 15.49 -1.54
N GLY A 34 18.32 16.40 -0.58
CA GLY A 34 18.56 17.83 -0.85
C GLY A 34 17.30 18.60 -1.27
N VAL A 35 16.11 18.06 -1.02
CA VAL A 35 14.83 18.63 -1.47
C VAL A 35 14.00 19.23 -0.33
N ILE A 36 14.45 19.06 0.92
CA ILE A 36 13.82 19.62 2.11
C ILE A 36 13.86 21.16 2.13
N ALA A 37 12.89 21.77 2.80
CA ALA A 37 12.96 23.20 3.13
C ALA A 37 14.14 23.51 4.06
N THR A 38 14.85 24.60 3.79
CA THR A 38 16.02 25.06 4.54
C THR A 38 15.63 25.67 5.89
N SER A 39 14.40 26.15 6.03
CA SER A 39 13.87 26.71 7.28
C SER A 39 12.40 26.37 7.51
N ALA A 40 11.88 26.68 8.70
CA ALA A 40 10.46 26.54 9.01
C ALA A 40 9.61 27.57 8.25
N GLU A 41 10.14 28.77 8.07
CA GLU A 41 9.56 29.87 7.31
C GLU A 41 9.43 29.51 5.83
N GLU A 42 10.48 28.97 5.19
CA GLU A 42 10.42 28.51 3.78
C GLU A 42 9.34 27.42 3.63
N ARG A 43 9.26 26.49 4.59
CA ARG A 43 8.24 25.43 4.57
C ARG A 43 6.83 25.99 4.72
N MET A 44 6.63 26.99 5.58
CA MET A 44 5.32 27.63 5.73
C MET A 44 4.94 28.40 4.46
N ALA A 45 5.89 29.16 3.90
CA ALA A 45 5.70 29.83 2.62
C ALA A 45 5.38 28.82 1.49
N ALA A 46 6.04 27.67 1.46
CA ALA A 46 5.73 26.60 0.50
C ALA A 46 4.32 26.04 0.70
N LYS A 47 3.86 25.86 1.94
CA LYS A 47 2.49 25.42 2.21
C LYS A 47 1.45 26.47 1.79
N MET A 48 1.70 27.75 2.07
CA MET A 48 0.82 28.85 1.64
C MET A 48 0.76 28.93 0.12
N ALA A 49 1.90 28.88 -0.57
CA ALA A 49 1.93 28.86 -2.02
C ALA A 49 1.27 27.60 -2.61
N LEU A 50 1.41 26.44 -1.96
CA LEU A 50 0.77 25.19 -2.38
C LEU A 50 -0.75 25.23 -2.21
N ALA A 51 -1.25 25.89 -1.16
CA ALA A 51 -2.69 26.02 -0.93
C ALA A 51 -3.40 26.72 -2.11
N GLU A 52 -2.75 27.71 -2.72
CA GLU A 52 -3.29 28.48 -3.85
C GLU A 52 -3.15 27.79 -5.22
N VAL A 53 -2.53 26.61 -5.29
CA VAL A 53 -2.35 25.90 -6.57
C VAL A 53 -3.69 25.33 -7.03
N PRO A 54 -4.19 25.64 -8.23
CA PRO A 54 -5.38 24.99 -8.79
C PRO A 54 -5.17 23.49 -8.98
N LEU A 55 -6.19 22.66 -8.71
CA LEU A 55 -6.07 21.21 -8.96
C LEU A 55 -5.80 20.91 -10.44
N THR A 56 -6.32 21.72 -11.36
CA THR A 56 -6.02 21.61 -12.80
C THR A 56 -4.53 21.74 -13.10
N ASP A 57 -3.82 22.63 -12.40
CA ASP A 57 -2.38 22.82 -12.61
C ASP A 57 -1.59 21.56 -12.27
N ILE A 58 -2.02 20.81 -11.24
CA ILE A 58 -1.42 19.52 -10.87
C ILE A 58 -1.68 18.45 -11.95
N LEU A 59 -2.86 18.47 -12.57
CA LEU A 59 -3.24 17.53 -13.62
C LEU A 59 -2.49 17.82 -14.93
N ASP A 60 -2.41 19.10 -15.30
CA ASP A 60 -1.84 19.55 -16.56
C ASP A 60 -0.29 19.53 -16.55
N ASN A 61 0.32 19.62 -15.36
CA ASN A 61 1.77 19.63 -15.16
C ASN A 61 2.24 18.47 -14.27
N PRO A 62 2.23 17.21 -14.76
CA PRO A 62 2.65 16.07 -13.98
C PRO A 62 4.12 16.19 -13.56
N LEU A 63 4.45 15.68 -12.37
CA LEU A 63 5.81 15.79 -11.80
C LEU A 63 6.88 15.07 -12.61
N ILE A 64 6.47 14.08 -13.41
CA ILE A 64 7.28 13.40 -14.41
C ILE A 64 6.49 13.42 -15.73
N PRO A 65 7.10 13.84 -16.86
CA PRO A 65 6.39 13.92 -18.14
C PRO A 65 5.76 12.59 -18.56
N TYR A 66 4.58 12.67 -19.17
CA TYR A 66 3.78 11.52 -19.62
C TYR A 66 4.58 10.58 -20.53
N GLU A 67 5.37 11.13 -21.45
CA GLU A 67 6.15 10.37 -22.44
C GLU A 67 7.32 9.61 -21.79
N GLN A 68 7.72 9.99 -20.57
CA GLN A 68 8.91 9.48 -19.90
C GLN A 68 8.62 8.42 -18.83
N ASP A 69 7.35 8.19 -18.47
CA ASP A 69 7.01 7.36 -17.30
C ASP A 69 5.66 6.64 -17.45
N GLU A 70 5.68 5.31 -17.46
CA GLU A 70 4.50 4.46 -17.57
C GLU A 70 3.54 4.59 -16.38
N VAL A 71 4.03 4.98 -15.19
CA VAL A 71 3.19 5.21 -14.03
C VAL A 71 2.42 6.52 -14.18
N THR A 72 3.06 7.59 -14.69
CA THR A 72 2.37 8.81 -15.10
C THR A 72 1.31 8.51 -16.16
N ARG A 73 1.65 7.74 -17.21
CA ARG A 73 0.68 7.35 -18.25
C ARG A 73 -0.53 6.64 -17.65
N LEU A 74 -0.27 5.64 -16.82
CA LEU A 74 -1.30 4.92 -16.08
C LEU A 74 -2.23 5.86 -15.28
N ILE A 75 -1.67 6.82 -14.55
CA ILE A 75 -2.45 7.76 -13.74
C ILE A 75 -3.35 8.62 -14.63
N LEU A 76 -2.79 9.21 -15.69
CA LEU A 76 -3.50 10.14 -16.56
C LEU A 76 -4.52 9.42 -17.47
N ASP A 77 -4.17 8.28 -18.05
CA ASP A 77 -5.04 7.48 -18.93
C ASP A 77 -6.26 6.90 -18.20
N THR A 78 -6.17 6.76 -16.87
CA THR A 78 -7.25 6.20 -16.05
C THR A 78 -8.01 7.25 -15.23
N HIS A 79 -7.61 8.53 -15.36
CA HIS A 79 -8.24 9.65 -14.70
C HIS A 79 -9.68 9.86 -15.20
N ASP A 80 -10.62 10.04 -14.28
CA ASP A 80 -12.01 10.33 -14.61
C ASP A 80 -12.24 11.83 -14.79
N ALA A 81 -12.18 12.29 -16.04
CA ALA A 81 -12.40 13.69 -16.39
C ALA A 81 -13.83 14.20 -16.06
N GLN A 82 -14.84 13.33 -16.13
CA GLN A 82 -16.22 13.72 -15.81
C GLN A 82 -16.40 13.88 -14.30
N GLY A 83 -15.91 12.92 -13.52
CA GLY A 83 -15.86 13.03 -12.06
C GLY A 83 -15.06 14.24 -11.58
N PHE A 84 -14.00 14.62 -12.32
CA PHE A 84 -13.16 15.76 -11.99
C PHE A 84 -13.84 17.11 -12.18
N ALA A 85 -14.90 17.21 -12.99
CA ALA A 85 -15.63 18.46 -13.21
C ALA A 85 -16.12 19.10 -11.89
N ALA A 86 -16.51 18.27 -10.92
CA ALA A 86 -16.94 18.71 -9.59
C ALA A 86 -15.81 19.30 -8.74
N LEU A 87 -14.55 18.93 -9.00
CA LEU A 87 -13.38 19.35 -8.23
C LEU A 87 -12.53 20.39 -8.97
N ARG A 88 -12.74 20.56 -10.28
CA ARG A 88 -11.87 21.32 -11.19
C ARG A 88 -11.62 22.77 -10.77
N HIS A 89 -12.61 23.40 -10.12
CA HIS A 89 -12.56 24.79 -9.71
C HIS A 89 -11.78 25.01 -8.40
N LEU A 90 -11.44 23.94 -7.68
CA LEU A 90 -10.80 24.00 -6.37
C LEU A 90 -9.29 24.25 -6.50
N THR A 91 -8.75 24.99 -5.55
CA THR A 91 -7.33 24.97 -5.22
C THR A 91 -6.99 23.79 -4.31
N VAL A 92 -5.71 23.52 -4.03
CA VAL A 92 -5.31 22.49 -3.05
C VAL A 92 -5.84 22.84 -1.65
N GLY A 93 -5.88 24.13 -1.30
CA GLY A 93 -6.48 24.64 -0.06
C GLY A 93 -7.97 24.35 0.00
N ASP A 94 -8.72 24.75 -1.03
CA ASP A 94 -10.17 24.48 -1.09
C ASP A 94 -10.47 22.99 -1.15
N PHE A 95 -9.60 22.19 -1.78
CA PHE A 95 -9.72 20.73 -1.79
C PHE A 95 -9.52 20.12 -0.40
N ARG A 96 -8.62 20.68 0.43
CA ARG A 96 -8.51 20.28 1.84
C ARG A 96 -9.82 20.54 2.55
N ASP A 97 -10.37 21.74 2.39
CA ASP A 97 -11.59 22.13 3.11
C ASP A 97 -12.79 21.30 2.63
N TRP A 98 -12.90 21.05 1.32
CA TRP A 98 -13.88 20.14 0.73
C TRP A 98 -13.79 18.71 1.30
N LEU A 99 -12.58 18.16 1.48
CA LEU A 99 -12.40 16.83 2.10
C LEU A 99 -12.83 16.80 3.58
N LEU A 100 -12.67 17.91 4.29
CA LEU A 100 -12.99 18.02 5.71
C LEU A 100 -14.46 18.36 5.96
N ASP A 101 -15.14 18.97 5.00
CA ASP A 101 -16.57 19.31 5.06
C ASP A 101 -17.46 18.10 5.38
N ASP A 102 -18.43 18.29 6.26
CA ASP A 102 -19.34 17.23 6.72
C ASP A 102 -20.27 16.72 5.61
N ALA A 103 -20.58 17.54 4.61
CA ALA A 103 -21.37 17.14 3.44
C ALA A 103 -20.59 16.26 2.46
N THR A 104 -19.25 16.29 2.51
CA THR A 104 -18.40 15.39 1.71
C THR A 104 -18.31 14.02 2.37
N ASP A 105 -19.27 13.16 2.02
CA ASP A 105 -19.41 11.82 2.58
C ASP A 105 -18.66 10.72 1.81
N THR A 106 -18.70 9.49 2.32
CA THR A 106 -18.09 8.32 1.68
C THR A 106 -18.60 8.08 0.26
N ALA A 107 -19.90 8.24 0.02
CA ALA A 107 -20.49 8.02 -1.30
C ALA A 107 -19.96 9.04 -2.32
N THR A 108 -19.84 10.30 -1.91
CA THR A 108 -19.25 11.37 -2.72
C THR A 108 -17.79 11.09 -3.03
N LEU A 109 -16.98 10.72 -2.03
CA LEU A 109 -15.57 10.35 -2.24
C LEU A 109 -15.40 9.15 -3.16
N GLN A 110 -16.30 8.17 -3.11
CA GLN A 110 -16.28 7.00 -4.00
C GLN A 110 -16.57 7.39 -5.45
N ARG A 111 -17.53 8.31 -5.69
CA ARG A 111 -17.86 8.81 -7.04
C ARG A 111 -16.68 9.53 -7.69
N VAL A 112 -15.93 10.33 -6.93
CA VAL A 112 -14.81 11.12 -7.47
C VAL A 112 -13.44 10.44 -7.27
N ALA A 113 -13.38 9.21 -6.76
CA ALA A 113 -12.11 8.56 -6.39
C ALA A 113 -11.12 8.48 -7.56
N ARG A 114 -11.60 8.27 -8.79
CA ARG A 114 -10.79 8.21 -10.02
C ARG A 114 -10.44 9.57 -10.61
N ALA A 115 -11.07 10.63 -10.13
CA ALA A 115 -10.77 12.01 -10.50
C ALA A 115 -9.66 12.64 -9.63
N ILE A 116 -9.27 11.98 -8.53
CA ILE A 116 -8.23 12.47 -7.63
C ILE A 116 -6.92 11.77 -7.97
N THR A 117 -5.97 12.49 -8.56
CA THR A 117 -4.64 11.93 -8.86
C THR A 117 -3.79 11.75 -7.60
N PRO A 118 -2.76 10.88 -7.63
CA PRO A 118 -1.80 10.78 -6.53
C PRO A 118 -1.16 12.11 -6.15
N GLU A 119 -0.83 12.95 -7.13
CA GLU A 119 -0.22 14.25 -6.92
C GLU A 119 -1.16 15.18 -6.16
N MET A 120 -2.45 15.22 -6.50
CA MET A 120 -3.47 16.00 -5.77
C MET A 120 -3.61 15.52 -4.33
N ALA A 121 -3.75 14.21 -4.13
CA ALA A 121 -3.83 13.62 -2.79
C ALA A 121 -2.54 13.83 -1.97
N ALA A 122 -1.37 13.84 -2.61
CA ALA A 122 -0.10 14.16 -1.97
C ALA A 122 -0.01 15.66 -1.61
N ALA A 123 -0.43 16.55 -2.51
CA ALA A 123 -0.44 18.00 -2.30
C ALA A 123 -1.30 18.36 -1.09
N VAL A 124 -2.56 17.91 -1.06
CA VAL A 124 -3.50 18.22 0.02
C VAL A 124 -3.04 17.67 1.37
N SER A 125 -2.46 16.46 1.38
CA SER A 125 -1.94 15.85 2.61
C SER A 125 -0.82 16.65 3.28
N LYS A 126 -0.08 17.48 2.52
CA LYS A 126 0.99 18.34 3.07
C LYS A 126 0.44 19.54 3.82
N LEU A 127 -0.80 19.95 3.54
CA LEU A 127 -1.50 21.05 4.20
C LEU A 127 -2.26 20.59 5.45
N MET A 128 -2.51 19.29 5.57
CA MET A 128 -3.29 18.70 6.65
C MET A 128 -2.47 18.48 7.93
N ARG A 129 -3.12 18.70 9.08
CA ARG A 129 -2.63 18.24 10.38
C ARG A 129 -2.98 16.76 10.58
N ASN A 130 -2.45 16.13 11.64
CA ASN A 130 -2.74 14.72 11.90
C ASN A 130 -4.25 14.43 12.07
N GLN A 131 -4.99 15.34 12.71
CA GLN A 131 -6.44 15.20 12.90
C GLN A 131 -7.19 15.26 11.56
N ASP A 132 -6.87 16.24 10.72
CA ASP A 132 -7.38 16.36 9.35
C ASP A 132 -7.15 15.08 8.54
N LEU A 133 -5.93 14.51 8.61
CA LEU A 133 -5.58 13.27 7.92
C LEU A 133 -6.41 12.08 8.42
N ILE A 134 -6.66 11.98 9.72
CA ILE A 134 -7.49 10.92 10.31
C ILE A 134 -8.95 11.08 9.88
N LEU A 135 -9.49 12.31 9.92
CA LEU A 135 -10.87 12.60 9.55
C LEU A 135 -11.12 12.38 8.05
N ALA A 136 -10.27 12.88 7.17
CA ALA A 136 -10.39 12.64 5.73
C ALA A 136 -10.23 11.14 5.41
N ALA A 137 -9.34 10.43 6.11
CA ALA A 137 -9.16 8.99 5.93
C ALA A 137 -10.33 8.15 6.45
N SER A 138 -11.06 8.58 7.48
CA SER A 138 -12.21 7.83 8.02
C SER A 138 -13.41 7.83 7.08
N LYS A 139 -13.60 8.91 6.32
CA LYS A 139 -14.59 9.01 5.23
C LYS A 139 -14.25 8.11 4.03
N CYS A 140 -12.98 7.74 3.91
CA CYS A 140 -12.38 7.07 2.77
C CYS A 140 -12.47 5.52 2.85
N GLN A 141 -13.68 4.96 2.69
CA GLN A 141 -13.91 3.50 2.77
C GLN A 141 -13.56 2.76 1.46
N VAL A 142 -12.70 1.73 1.58
CA VAL A 142 -12.30 0.85 0.46
C VAL A 142 -12.51 -0.59 0.89
N VAL A 143 -13.38 -1.30 0.18
CA VAL A 143 -13.74 -2.70 0.47
C VAL A 143 -13.23 -3.59 -0.64
N THR A 144 -12.51 -4.65 -0.29
CA THR A 144 -11.99 -5.65 -1.24
C THR A 144 -12.43 -7.05 -0.87
N ARG A 145 -12.61 -7.93 -1.85
CA ARG A 145 -13.09 -9.30 -1.67
C ARG A 145 -12.26 -10.33 -2.44
N PHE A 146 -11.87 -11.38 -1.74
CA PHE A 146 -11.26 -12.57 -2.36
C PHE A 146 -11.84 -13.85 -1.75
N ARG A 147 -11.28 -14.36 -0.65
CA ARG A 147 -11.90 -15.44 0.15
C ARG A 147 -12.69 -14.93 1.35
N ASN A 148 -12.39 -13.71 1.78
CA ASN A 148 -13.15 -12.94 2.75
C ASN A 148 -13.32 -11.49 2.25
N THR A 149 -13.96 -10.64 3.07
CA THR A 149 -14.14 -9.21 2.78
C THR A 149 -13.31 -8.39 3.77
N ILE A 150 -12.48 -7.48 3.26
CA ILE A 150 -11.63 -6.58 4.05
C ILE A 150 -12.06 -5.13 3.81
N GLY A 151 -12.00 -4.30 4.86
CA GLY A 151 -12.22 -2.85 4.79
C GLY A 151 -13.59 -2.37 5.23
N LEU A 152 -14.42 -3.26 5.80
CA LEU A 152 -15.72 -2.89 6.37
C LEU A 152 -15.55 -2.04 7.66
N PRO A 153 -16.45 -1.06 7.90
CA PRO A 153 -16.47 -0.33 9.17
C PRO A 153 -16.58 -1.26 10.37
N GLY A 154 -15.92 -0.90 11.48
CA GLY A 154 -15.91 -1.70 12.72
C GLY A 154 -15.04 -2.97 12.68
N HIS A 155 -14.29 -3.20 11.60
CA HIS A 155 -13.40 -4.36 11.46
C HIS A 155 -11.93 -3.90 11.34
N LEU A 156 -11.03 -4.66 11.96
CA LEU A 156 -9.59 -4.48 11.84
C LEU A 156 -8.96 -5.81 11.45
N SER A 157 -8.42 -5.87 10.23
CA SER A 157 -7.76 -7.07 9.73
C SER A 157 -6.26 -7.05 9.98
N VAL A 158 -5.70 -8.23 10.27
CA VAL A 158 -4.31 -8.43 10.65
C VAL A 158 -3.66 -9.42 9.71
N ARG A 159 -2.50 -9.05 9.17
CA ARG A 159 -1.63 -9.98 8.46
C ARG A 159 -0.87 -10.85 9.45
N LEU A 160 -0.92 -12.16 9.22
CA LEU A 160 -0.07 -13.12 9.90
C LEU A 160 1.14 -13.41 9.00
N GLN A 161 2.34 -13.11 9.50
CA GLN A 161 3.60 -13.29 8.75
C GLN A 161 4.55 -14.23 9.50
N PRO A 162 4.38 -15.56 9.38
CA PRO A 162 5.21 -16.54 10.07
C PRO A 162 6.51 -16.78 9.29
N ASN A 163 7.42 -15.80 9.27
CA ASN A 163 8.73 -15.99 8.63
C ASN A 163 9.61 -16.91 9.48
N HIS A 164 10.44 -17.74 8.83
CA HIS A 164 11.48 -18.51 9.49
C HIS A 164 12.84 -18.21 8.85
N PRO A 165 13.95 -18.07 9.61
CA PRO A 165 15.26 -17.70 9.05
C PRO A 165 15.80 -18.62 7.94
N THR A 166 15.33 -19.88 7.93
CA THR A 166 15.72 -20.92 6.97
C THR A 166 14.53 -21.51 6.22
N ASP A 167 13.37 -20.85 6.27
CA ASP A 167 12.12 -21.36 5.69
C ASP A 167 11.72 -22.78 6.14
N ASP A 168 11.98 -23.13 7.42
CA ASP A 168 11.60 -24.44 7.96
C ASP A 168 10.07 -24.55 8.10
N LEU A 169 9.48 -25.54 7.45
CA LEU A 169 8.03 -25.71 7.39
C LEU A 169 7.40 -25.90 8.77
N LYS A 170 8.07 -26.60 9.70
CA LYS A 170 7.54 -26.85 11.05
C LYS A 170 7.55 -25.57 11.88
N GLY A 171 8.63 -24.80 11.83
CA GLY A 171 8.73 -23.50 12.50
C GLY A 171 7.68 -22.52 11.99
N ILE A 172 7.49 -22.47 10.66
CA ILE A 172 6.46 -21.65 10.03
C ILE A 172 5.06 -22.09 10.49
N ALA A 173 4.75 -23.38 10.44
CA ALA A 173 3.45 -23.91 10.86
C ALA A 173 3.15 -23.63 12.35
N ALA A 174 4.16 -23.75 13.22
CA ALA A 174 4.02 -23.43 14.65
C ALA A 174 3.71 -21.94 14.88
N SER A 175 4.46 -21.04 14.24
CA SER A 175 4.21 -19.59 14.32
C SER A 175 2.85 -19.21 13.74
N MET A 176 2.44 -19.87 12.66
CA MET A 176 1.13 -19.66 12.05
C MET A 176 0.01 -20.10 12.99
N LEU A 177 0.13 -21.26 13.64
CA LEU A 177 -0.86 -21.72 14.61
C LEU A 177 -1.02 -20.74 15.77
N ASP A 178 0.10 -20.27 16.33
CA ASP A 178 0.08 -19.30 17.42
C ASP A 178 -0.66 -18.01 16.99
N GLY A 179 -0.33 -17.46 15.83
CA GLY A 179 -1.01 -16.28 15.30
C GLY A 179 -2.52 -16.48 15.07
N LEU A 180 -2.91 -17.64 14.55
CA LEU A 180 -4.33 -17.98 14.34
C LEU A 180 -5.10 -18.06 15.67
N LEU A 181 -4.47 -18.50 16.76
CA LEU A 181 -5.08 -18.52 18.10
C LEU A 181 -5.38 -17.12 18.64
N TYR A 182 -4.62 -16.10 18.20
CA TYR A 182 -4.89 -14.69 18.50
C TYR A 182 -5.87 -14.02 17.51
N GLY A 183 -6.43 -14.77 16.56
CA GLY A 183 -7.31 -14.24 15.54
C GLY A 183 -6.59 -13.43 14.45
N ALA A 184 -5.27 -13.58 14.32
CA ALA A 184 -4.52 -12.96 13.23
C ALA A 184 -4.58 -13.79 11.95
N GLY A 185 -4.40 -13.13 10.81
CA GLY A 185 -4.30 -13.81 9.51
C GLY A 185 -5.57 -13.70 8.67
N ASP A 186 -6.60 -12.98 9.10
CA ASP A 186 -7.78 -12.67 8.29
C ASP A 186 -7.42 -11.76 7.09
N ALA A 187 -6.42 -10.89 7.22
CA ALA A 187 -5.98 -10.08 6.09
C ALA A 187 -5.25 -10.93 5.04
N VAL A 188 -4.27 -11.72 5.47
CA VAL A 188 -3.48 -12.64 4.66
C VAL A 188 -2.57 -13.43 5.60
N ILE A 189 -2.38 -14.72 5.31
CA ILE A 189 -1.27 -15.49 5.88
C ILE A 189 -0.12 -15.44 4.87
N GLY A 190 0.86 -14.57 5.13
CA GLY A 190 1.86 -14.21 4.13
C GLY A 190 3.30 -14.42 4.58
N ILE A 191 4.06 -15.29 3.90
CA ILE A 191 5.47 -15.59 4.22
C ILE A 191 6.40 -14.73 3.36
N ASN A 192 7.38 -14.08 3.98
CA ASN A 192 8.52 -13.48 3.26
C ASN A 192 9.69 -14.46 3.33
N PRO A 193 9.90 -15.27 2.29
CA PRO A 193 10.85 -16.38 2.34
C PRO A 193 12.28 -15.85 2.43
N ALA A 194 13.16 -16.64 3.06
CA ALA A 194 14.60 -16.43 3.03
C ALA A 194 15.23 -16.92 1.72
N SER A 195 14.62 -17.91 1.07
CA SER A 195 15.02 -18.48 -0.21
C SER A 195 14.19 -17.96 -1.38
N ASP A 196 14.82 -17.78 -2.54
CA ASP A 196 14.14 -17.54 -3.82
C ASP A 196 14.05 -18.82 -4.69
N SER A 197 14.30 -19.99 -4.10
CA SER A 197 14.26 -21.28 -4.79
C SER A 197 12.82 -21.72 -5.10
N LEU A 198 12.47 -21.87 -6.38
CA LEU A 198 11.12 -22.24 -6.81
C LEU A 198 10.57 -23.52 -6.14
N PRO A 199 11.35 -24.61 -5.97
CA PRO A 199 10.90 -25.77 -5.18
C PRO A 199 10.50 -25.42 -3.74
N VAL A 200 11.27 -24.59 -3.04
CA VAL A 200 10.97 -24.16 -1.67
C VAL A 200 9.70 -23.32 -1.66
N LEU A 201 9.59 -22.36 -2.58
CA LEU A 201 8.40 -21.51 -2.69
C LEU A 201 7.14 -22.31 -3.02
N ALA A 202 7.25 -23.36 -3.85
CA ALA A 202 6.14 -24.26 -4.15
C ALA A 202 5.70 -25.05 -2.91
N GLN A 203 6.65 -25.60 -2.15
CA GLN A 203 6.36 -26.30 -0.88
C GLN A 203 5.64 -25.38 0.12
N LEU A 204 6.07 -24.11 0.22
CA LEU A 204 5.41 -23.13 1.08
C LEU A 204 3.97 -22.84 0.64
N ASN A 205 3.71 -22.69 -0.67
CA ASN A 205 2.35 -22.47 -1.18
C ASN A 205 1.45 -23.67 -0.88
N VAL A 206 1.92 -24.90 -1.14
CA VAL A 206 1.15 -26.13 -0.88
C VAL A 206 0.85 -26.28 0.61
N MET A 207 1.85 -26.09 1.48
CA MET A 207 1.65 -26.15 2.92
C MET A 207 0.59 -25.15 3.41
N LEU A 208 0.64 -23.90 2.93
CA LEU A 208 -0.35 -22.89 3.32
C LEU A 208 -1.75 -23.24 2.82
N ASP A 209 -1.89 -23.69 1.57
CA ASP A 209 -3.19 -24.12 1.02
C ASP A 209 -3.75 -25.31 1.82
N ASP A 210 -2.95 -26.34 2.06
CA ASP A 210 -3.36 -27.53 2.81
C ASP A 210 -3.93 -27.16 4.18
N ILE A 211 -3.28 -26.24 4.91
CA ILE A 211 -3.74 -25.83 6.24
C ILE A 211 -5.02 -25.00 6.13
N ILE A 212 -5.10 -24.06 5.18
CA ILE A 212 -6.31 -23.26 4.95
C ILE A 212 -7.50 -24.14 4.60
N GLN A 213 -7.33 -25.10 3.69
CA GLN A 213 -8.40 -26.00 3.25
C GLN A 213 -8.80 -26.97 4.35
N ARG A 214 -7.84 -27.62 5.01
CA ARG A 214 -8.09 -28.64 6.04
C ARG A 214 -8.87 -28.08 7.23
N PHE A 215 -8.63 -26.83 7.60
CA PHE A 215 -9.33 -26.17 8.70
C PHE A 215 -10.43 -25.20 8.23
N ALA A 216 -10.72 -25.15 6.93
CA ALA A 216 -11.70 -24.25 6.32
C ALA A 216 -11.54 -22.80 6.80
N ILE A 217 -10.29 -22.31 6.87
CA ILE A 217 -9.98 -20.99 7.39
C ILE A 217 -10.42 -19.95 6.34
N PRO A 218 -11.30 -18.98 6.67
CA PRO A 218 -11.77 -17.97 5.72
C PRO A 218 -10.72 -16.88 5.50
N THR A 219 -9.58 -17.26 4.90
CA THR A 219 -8.44 -16.39 4.59
C THR A 219 -7.76 -16.81 3.29
N GLN A 220 -6.74 -16.06 2.91
CA GLN A 220 -5.89 -16.27 1.74
C GLN A 220 -4.41 -16.34 2.10
N SER A 221 -3.67 -17.14 1.34
CA SER A 221 -2.21 -17.25 1.46
C SER A 221 -1.48 -16.28 0.51
N CYS A 222 -0.22 -15.97 0.83
CA CYS A 222 0.66 -15.25 -0.09
C CYS A 222 2.13 -15.53 0.20
N ILE A 223 2.91 -15.91 -0.81
CA ILE A 223 4.37 -15.94 -0.70
C ILE A 223 4.93 -14.65 -1.29
N LEU A 224 5.59 -13.85 -0.46
CA LEU A 224 6.07 -12.50 -0.80
C LEU A 224 7.42 -12.55 -1.55
N THR A 225 7.45 -13.24 -2.68
CA THR A 225 8.60 -13.31 -3.59
C THR A 225 8.43 -12.33 -4.76
N HIS A 226 9.41 -12.29 -5.68
CA HIS A 226 9.29 -11.51 -6.92
C HIS A 226 8.17 -12.08 -7.81
N VAL A 227 7.41 -11.20 -8.49
CA VAL A 227 6.26 -11.57 -9.31
C VAL A 227 6.56 -12.62 -10.38
N THR A 228 7.77 -12.61 -10.95
CA THR A 228 8.23 -13.62 -11.92
C THR A 228 8.29 -15.02 -11.33
N ASN A 229 8.68 -15.17 -10.06
CA ASN A 229 8.67 -16.45 -9.38
C ASN A 229 7.23 -16.92 -9.18
N THR A 230 6.32 -16.01 -8.82
CA THR A 230 4.90 -16.32 -8.70
C THR A 230 4.30 -16.78 -10.03
N LEU A 231 4.60 -16.12 -11.15
CA LEU A 231 4.17 -16.55 -12.48
C LEU A 231 4.62 -17.99 -12.78
N GLN A 232 5.90 -18.30 -12.57
CA GLN A 232 6.41 -19.65 -12.78
C GLN A 232 5.82 -20.69 -11.82
N LEU A 233 5.42 -20.29 -10.61
CA LEU A 233 4.72 -21.17 -9.67
C LEU A 233 3.31 -21.47 -10.18
N ILE A 234 2.61 -20.48 -10.71
CA ILE A 234 1.28 -20.64 -11.32
C ILE A 234 1.36 -21.57 -12.53
N GLU A 235 2.34 -21.39 -13.42
CA GLU A 235 2.58 -22.27 -14.58
C GLU A 235 2.81 -23.73 -14.18
N ARG A 236 3.48 -23.95 -13.03
CA ARG A 236 3.72 -25.28 -12.45
C ARG A 236 2.54 -25.83 -11.63
N GLY A 237 1.41 -25.12 -11.59
CA GLY A 237 0.20 -25.55 -10.90
C GLY A 237 0.21 -25.37 -9.38
N ALA A 238 1.09 -24.51 -8.84
CA ALA A 238 1.10 -24.22 -7.40
C ALA A 238 -0.19 -23.47 -6.98
N PRO A 239 -0.71 -23.72 -5.75
CA PRO A 239 -1.95 -23.12 -5.28
C PRO A 239 -1.75 -21.67 -4.79
N VAL A 240 -1.54 -20.75 -5.72
CA VAL A 240 -1.34 -19.32 -5.42
C VAL A 240 -2.67 -18.61 -5.20
N ASP A 241 -2.89 -18.06 -4.02
CA ASP A 241 -4.07 -17.24 -3.73
C ASP A 241 -3.87 -15.76 -4.12
N LEU A 242 -2.81 -15.11 -3.61
CA LEU A 242 -2.48 -13.72 -3.92
C LEU A 242 -1.09 -13.58 -4.54
N VAL A 243 -0.96 -12.66 -5.50
CA VAL A 243 0.32 -12.30 -6.12
C VAL A 243 0.90 -11.07 -5.43
N PHE A 244 2.06 -11.26 -4.79
CA PHE A 244 2.78 -10.16 -4.17
C PHE A 244 3.73 -9.49 -5.15
N GLN A 245 3.86 -8.16 -5.04
CA GLN A 245 4.99 -7.44 -5.64
C GLN A 245 5.28 -6.14 -4.91
N SER A 246 6.57 -5.80 -4.76
CA SER A 246 6.96 -4.46 -4.34
C SER A 246 6.90 -3.51 -5.53
N VAL A 247 6.21 -2.37 -5.36
CA VAL A 247 6.00 -1.37 -6.42
C VAL A 247 6.50 0.00 -5.98
N ALA A 248 6.82 0.85 -6.96
CA ALA A 248 7.22 2.23 -6.80
C ALA A 248 6.27 3.18 -7.54
N GLY A 249 6.46 4.48 -7.33
CA GLY A 249 5.67 5.53 -7.98
C GLY A 249 6.24 6.06 -9.29
N THR A 250 7.27 5.43 -9.85
CA THR A 250 7.88 5.81 -11.12
C THR A 250 8.32 4.57 -11.90
N GLU A 251 8.32 4.66 -13.22
CA GLU A 251 8.83 3.63 -14.15
C GLU A 251 10.27 3.28 -13.81
N ALA A 252 11.15 4.27 -13.67
CA ALA A 252 12.56 4.06 -13.38
C ALA A 252 12.80 3.25 -12.08
N ALA A 253 11.98 3.49 -11.04
CA ALA A 253 12.10 2.77 -9.78
C ALA A 253 11.50 1.35 -9.87
N ASN A 254 10.43 1.16 -10.64
CA ASN A 254 9.88 -0.16 -10.96
C ASN A 254 10.87 -1.01 -11.78
N SER A 255 11.53 -0.42 -12.78
CA SER A 255 12.61 -1.07 -13.53
C SER A 255 13.77 -1.45 -12.62
N GLY A 256 14.07 -0.64 -11.59
CA GLY A 256 15.04 -0.99 -10.55
C GLY A 256 14.64 -2.20 -9.69
N PHE A 257 13.35 -2.52 -9.62
CA PHE A 257 12.84 -3.77 -9.04
C PHE A 257 12.73 -4.92 -10.06
N GLY A 258 13.01 -4.68 -11.34
CA GLY A 258 12.87 -5.68 -12.40
C GLY A 258 11.42 -5.91 -12.85
N ILE A 259 10.53 -4.91 -12.68
CA ILE A 259 9.11 -5.01 -13.06
C ILE A 259 8.68 -3.84 -13.95
N ASN A 260 7.58 -4.06 -14.68
CA ASN A 260 6.84 -3.03 -15.41
C ASN A 260 5.33 -3.29 -15.28
N LEU A 261 4.49 -2.38 -15.79
CA LEU A 261 3.03 -2.52 -15.71
C LEU A 261 2.49 -3.73 -16.48
N ALA A 262 3.11 -4.11 -17.59
CA ALA A 262 2.69 -5.26 -18.39
C ALA A 262 2.84 -6.58 -17.60
N MET A 263 3.97 -6.75 -16.91
CA MET A 263 4.22 -7.91 -16.04
C MET A 263 3.23 -7.99 -14.88
N LEU A 264 2.83 -6.85 -14.30
CA LEU A 264 1.80 -6.83 -13.25
C LEU A 264 0.41 -7.22 -13.78
N GLN A 265 0.11 -6.89 -15.05
CA GLN A 265 -1.11 -7.33 -15.73
C GLN A 265 -1.12 -8.81 -16.03
N GLU A 266 -0.03 -9.34 -16.58
CA GLU A 266 0.14 -10.76 -16.81
C GLU A 266 -0.02 -11.56 -15.50
N ALA A 267 0.62 -11.11 -14.42
CA ALA A 267 0.52 -11.79 -13.13
C ALA A 267 -0.88 -11.74 -12.52
N ARG A 268 -1.61 -10.64 -12.71
CA ARG A 268 -3.02 -10.55 -12.31
C ARG A 268 -3.87 -11.53 -13.10
N GLU A 269 -3.70 -11.60 -14.42
CA GLU A 269 -4.46 -12.50 -15.29
C GLU A 269 -4.19 -13.97 -14.95
N ALA A 270 -2.93 -14.33 -14.73
CA ALA A 270 -2.51 -15.65 -14.29
C ALA A 270 -3.12 -16.04 -12.93
N ALA A 271 -3.21 -15.12 -11.98
CA ALA A 271 -3.86 -15.39 -10.69
C ALA A 271 -5.39 -15.55 -10.83
N LEU A 272 -6.02 -14.73 -11.67
CA LEU A 272 -7.45 -14.82 -11.95
C LEU A 272 -7.82 -16.14 -12.65
N SER A 273 -6.95 -16.66 -13.53
CA SER A 273 -7.20 -17.93 -14.22
C SER A 273 -7.29 -19.12 -13.28
N LEU A 274 -6.71 -19.03 -12.06
CA LEU A 274 -6.83 -20.08 -11.05
C LEU A 274 -8.20 -20.14 -10.37
N ARG A 275 -9.01 -19.06 -10.46
CA ARG A 275 -10.39 -18.99 -9.92
C ARG A 275 -10.49 -19.40 -8.44
N ARG A 276 -9.51 -19.01 -7.63
CA ARG A 276 -9.41 -19.38 -6.21
C ARG A 276 -10.17 -18.47 -5.24
N GLY A 277 -10.67 -17.33 -5.73
CA GLY A 277 -11.51 -16.41 -4.96
C GLY A 277 -12.93 -16.94 -4.83
N THR A 278 -13.47 -17.00 -3.62
CA THR A 278 -14.82 -17.51 -3.35
C THR A 278 -15.88 -16.40 -3.26
N LEU A 279 -15.47 -15.17 -2.91
CA LEU A 279 -16.34 -13.99 -2.76
C LEU A 279 -16.01 -12.87 -3.75
N GLY A 280 -14.81 -12.87 -4.33
CA GLY A 280 -14.38 -11.84 -5.25
C GLY A 280 -13.04 -12.12 -5.91
N ASN A 281 -12.60 -11.17 -6.73
CA ASN A 281 -11.47 -11.32 -7.65
C ASN A 281 -10.30 -10.38 -7.32
N ASN A 282 -10.18 -9.96 -6.05
CA ASN A 282 -9.06 -9.14 -5.60
C ASN A 282 -7.81 -9.98 -5.32
N VAL A 283 -6.95 -10.17 -6.34
CA VAL A 283 -5.83 -11.14 -6.32
C VAL A 283 -4.44 -10.53 -6.11
N MET A 284 -4.29 -9.20 -6.21
CA MET A 284 -2.97 -8.56 -6.12
C MET A 284 -2.65 -8.11 -4.69
N TYR A 285 -1.43 -8.30 -4.21
CA TYR A 285 -0.95 -7.76 -2.94
C TYR A 285 0.30 -6.90 -3.17
N LEU A 286 0.08 -5.60 -3.35
CA LEU A 286 1.15 -4.67 -3.70
C LEU A 286 1.69 -3.96 -2.45
N ARG A 287 3.02 -3.87 -2.34
CA ARG A 287 3.69 -3.14 -1.24
C ARG A 287 4.49 -1.96 -1.79
N PRO A 288 4.15 -0.72 -1.43
CA PRO A 288 4.94 0.44 -1.82
C PRO A 288 6.30 0.39 -1.14
N ALA A 289 7.37 0.50 -1.91
CA ALA A 289 8.69 0.64 -1.35
C ALA A 289 8.93 2.08 -0.88
N ARG A 290 9.05 2.31 0.43
CA ARG A 290 9.50 3.60 0.96
C ARG A 290 10.99 3.80 0.62
N GLY A 291 11.33 4.92 -0.03
CA GLY A 291 12.71 5.36 -0.21
C GLY A 291 13.53 4.61 -1.27
N ALA A 292 12.93 3.72 -2.07
CA ALA A 292 13.64 3.03 -3.15
C ALA A 292 14.13 4.00 -4.25
N ALA A 293 13.38 5.07 -4.50
CA ALA A 293 13.81 6.17 -5.39
C ALA A 293 15.00 7.00 -4.85
N CYS A 294 15.44 6.74 -3.61
CA CYS A 294 16.56 7.42 -2.96
C CYS A 294 17.80 6.54 -2.78
N ARG A 295 17.80 5.26 -3.22
CA ARG A 295 19.00 4.42 -3.11
C ARG A 295 20.05 4.83 -4.16
N PRO A 296 21.33 4.95 -3.79
CA PRO A 296 22.40 5.18 -4.76
C PRO A 296 22.56 3.95 -5.65
N THR A 297 22.63 4.17 -6.97
CA THR A 297 23.27 3.21 -7.89
C THR A 297 24.74 3.04 -7.47
N PRO A 298 25.30 1.82 -7.44
CA PRO A 298 26.73 1.64 -7.21
C PRO A 298 27.48 2.14 -8.46
N THR A 299 27.88 3.40 -8.46
CA THR A 299 28.77 3.94 -9.49
C THR A 299 30.21 3.64 -9.11
N THR A 300 30.86 2.81 -9.91
CA THR A 300 32.31 2.86 -10.12
C THR A 300 32.72 4.30 -10.47
N ALA A 301 33.91 4.66 -10.01
CA ALA A 301 34.39 6.03 -9.92
C ALA A 301 34.38 6.83 -11.23
N SER A 302 34.31 8.15 -11.04
CA SER A 302 34.60 9.26 -11.96
C SER A 302 33.41 9.96 -12.63
N THR A 303 33.46 11.29 -12.50
CA THR A 303 32.73 12.34 -13.24
C THR A 303 31.25 12.64 -12.89
N SER A 304 31.12 13.71 -12.11
CA SER A 304 30.08 14.76 -12.14
C SER A 304 28.80 14.49 -12.96
N ARG A 305 27.72 14.06 -12.30
CA ARG A 305 26.32 14.26 -12.74
C ARG A 305 25.42 14.51 -11.53
N PRO A 306 24.52 15.50 -11.56
CA PRO A 306 23.61 15.76 -10.45
C PRO A 306 22.64 14.59 -10.31
N ALA A 307 22.65 13.96 -9.13
CA ALA A 307 21.78 12.84 -8.79
C ALA A 307 20.32 13.27 -8.89
N ARG A 308 19.59 12.72 -9.88
CA ARG A 308 18.14 12.88 -10.00
C ARG A 308 17.46 12.09 -8.87
N ARG A 309 17.01 12.79 -7.82
CA ARG A 309 16.33 12.20 -6.67
C ARG A 309 14.84 12.53 -6.73
N GLY A 310 14.02 11.47 -6.75
CA GLY A 310 12.57 11.55 -6.96
C GLY A 310 11.80 11.61 -5.66
N LEU A 311 10.91 12.59 -5.54
CA LEU A 311 9.91 12.69 -4.49
C LEU A 311 8.83 11.65 -4.75
N THR A 312 8.85 10.54 -4.02
CA THR A 312 7.76 9.56 -4.08
C THR A 312 6.57 10.06 -3.27
N PRO A 313 5.33 10.03 -3.80
CA PRO A 313 4.14 10.26 -2.99
C PRO A 313 4.07 9.29 -1.81
N SER A 314 3.32 9.67 -0.77
CA SER A 314 3.14 8.84 0.43
C SER A 314 2.63 7.43 0.04
N PRO A 315 3.06 6.35 0.71
CA PRO A 315 2.59 4.98 0.45
C PRO A 315 1.06 4.82 0.47
N ALA A 316 0.36 5.67 1.24
CA ALA A 316 -1.10 5.69 1.29
C ALA A 316 -1.74 6.13 -0.04
N THR A 317 -1.06 7.03 -0.75
CA THR A 317 -1.47 7.58 -2.05
C THR A 317 -1.21 6.58 -3.17
N LEU A 318 -0.03 5.94 -3.16
CA LEU A 318 0.32 4.88 -4.11
C LEU A 318 -0.63 3.69 -3.94
N ASN A 319 -0.85 3.20 -2.72
CA ASN A 319 -1.73 2.06 -2.48
C ASN A 319 -3.16 2.26 -2.98
N ARG A 320 -3.70 3.49 -2.98
CA ARG A 320 -5.03 3.77 -3.55
C ARG A 320 -5.04 3.75 -5.07
N CYS A 321 -4.04 4.36 -5.72
CA CYS A 321 -3.93 4.35 -7.17
C CYS A 321 -3.74 2.91 -7.70
N TRP A 322 -2.93 2.12 -7.00
CA TRP A 322 -2.74 0.70 -7.31
C TRP A 322 -3.98 -0.14 -6.96
N SER A 323 -4.68 0.11 -5.85
CA SER A 323 -5.87 -0.68 -5.48
C SER A 323 -7.06 -0.47 -6.41
N ILE A 324 -7.26 0.76 -6.91
CA ILE A 324 -8.40 1.12 -7.76
C ILE A 324 -8.32 0.39 -9.11
N ARG A 325 -7.12 0.16 -9.66
CA ARG A 325 -6.97 -0.51 -10.96
C ARG A 325 -6.69 -2.01 -10.86
N TRP A 326 -5.90 -2.45 -9.90
CA TRP A 326 -5.36 -3.81 -9.87
C TRP A 326 -6.15 -4.79 -9.03
N SER A 327 -7.31 -4.38 -8.49
CA SER A 327 -8.06 -5.19 -7.55
C SER A 327 -7.15 -5.64 -6.39
N ALA A 328 -6.28 -4.76 -5.90
CA ALA A 328 -5.29 -5.15 -4.90
C ALA A 328 -5.93 -5.26 -3.50
N LEU A 329 -5.65 -6.36 -2.80
CA LEU A 329 -5.96 -6.53 -1.39
C LEU A 329 -5.09 -5.58 -0.56
N LEU A 330 -5.72 -4.61 0.09
CA LEU A 330 -5.04 -3.59 0.87
C LEU A 330 -4.71 -4.12 2.27
N VAL A 331 -3.52 -4.69 2.42
CA VAL A 331 -2.94 -4.93 3.74
C VAL A 331 -2.01 -3.77 4.08
N ARG A 332 -2.46 -2.87 4.96
CA ARG A 332 -1.59 -1.82 5.49
C ARG A 332 -0.65 -2.41 6.53
N SER A 333 0.65 -2.36 6.28
CA SER A 333 1.65 -2.56 7.34
C SER A 333 1.67 -1.33 8.24
N ILE A 334 1.13 -1.44 9.45
CA ILE A 334 1.42 -0.48 10.52
C ILE A 334 2.83 -0.83 11.02
N SER A 335 3.84 -0.15 10.49
CA SER A 335 5.19 -0.19 11.05
C SER A 335 5.17 0.46 12.43
N THR A 336 5.71 -0.25 13.42
CA THR A 336 5.95 0.09 14.83
C THR A 336 6.24 1.58 15.12
N THR A 337 5.19 2.38 15.29
CA THR A 337 5.22 3.65 16.06
C THR A 337 3.83 4.04 16.58
N ALA A 338 2.95 3.08 16.87
CA ALA A 338 1.58 3.32 17.34
C ALA A 338 1.29 2.76 18.74
N SER A 339 2.32 2.40 19.51
CA SER A 339 2.17 1.78 20.84
C SER A 339 1.88 2.78 21.98
N ARG A 340 1.47 4.03 21.71
CA ARG A 340 1.28 5.05 22.77
C ARG A 340 -0.02 5.86 22.71
N LEU A 341 -1.03 5.46 21.93
CA LEU A 341 -2.27 6.25 21.77
C LEU A 341 -3.59 5.49 21.97
N PHE A 342 -3.60 4.44 22.79
CA PHE A 342 -4.87 3.77 23.15
C PHE A 342 -5.24 4.10 24.60
N ALA A 343 -6.16 5.06 24.76
CA ALA A 343 -6.94 5.27 25.99
C ALA A 343 -8.04 4.19 26.09
N PRO A 344 -8.50 3.84 27.31
CA PRO A 344 -9.28 2.63 27.56
C PRO A 344 -10.75 2.85 27.19
N GLY A 345 -11.30 2.00 26.31
CA GLY A 345 -12.72 2.09 25.94
C GLY A 345 -13.17 1.13 24.84
N TRP A 346 -12.24 0.47 24.15
CA TRP A 346 -12.57 -0.46 23.07
C TRP A 346 -12.78 -1.86 23.66
N ARG A 347 -14.04 -2.22 23.91
CA ARG A 347 -14.42 -3.61 24.19
C ARG A 347 -14.24 -4.43 22.92
N ILE A 348 -13.26 -5.33 22.95
CA ILE A 348 -13.14 -6.43 21.98
C ILE A 348 -14.37 -7.32 22.19
N ILE A 349 -15.36 -7.26 21.31
CA ILE A 349 -16.47 -8.21 21.31
C ILE A 349 -15.97 -9.48 20.61
N LEU A 350 -15.31 -10.34 21.38
CA LEU A 350 -15.10 -11.74 21.01
C LEU A 350 -16.46 -12.44 21.09
N ARG A 351 -17.13 -12.66 19.96
CA ARG A 351 -18.08 -13.78 19.88
C ARG A 351 -17.25 -15.04 19.71
N GLN A 352 -16.99 -15.75 20.81
CA GLN A 352 -16.62 -17.15 20.77
C GLN A 352 -17.81 -17.93 20.18
N ALA A 353 -17.75 -18.20 18.89
CA ALA A 353 -18.40 -19.36 18.29
C ALA A 353 -17.29 -20.39 18.08
N ASP A 354 -17.55 -21.65 18.43
CA ASP A 354 -16.62 -22.78 18.33
C ASP A 354 -15.82 -22.76 17.01
N GLY A 355 -14.60 -22.24 17.09
CA GLY A 355 -13.80 -21.86 15.93
C GLY A 355 -12.80 -22.94 15.49
N PRO A 356 -12.22 -22.81 14.28
CA PRO A 356 -11.22 -23.75 13.74
C PRO A 356 -10.00 -23.98 14.66
N ALA A 357 -9.70 -23.03 15.55
CA ALA A 357 -8.69 -23.15 16.62
C ALA A 357 -8.91 -24.35 17.55
N ASP A 358 -10.15 -24.67 17.91
CA ASP A 358 -10.46 -25.81 18.79
C ASP A 358 -10.34 -27.15 18.07
N ARG A 359 -10.57 -27.18 16.75
CA ARG A 359 -10.30 -28.36 15.91
C ARG A 359 -8.80 -28.62 15.76
N LEU A 360 -7.99 -27.57 15.62
CA LEU A 360 -6.54 -27.64 15.59
C LEU A 360 -5.95 -28.17 16.90
N ARG A 361 -6.46 -27.71 18.05
CA ARG A 361 -6.07 -28.22 19.37
C ARG A 361 -6.34 -29.71 19.55
N ARG A 362 -7.53 -30.19 19.15
CA ARG A 362 -7.92 -31.60 19.31
C ARG A 362 -7.11 -32.58 18.44
N LEU A 363 -6.57 -32.11 17.30
CA LEU A 363 -5.75 -32.94 16.41
C LEU A 363 -4.28 -33.03 16.85
N LEU A 364 -3.74 -31.98 17.48
CA LEU A 364 -2.36 -31.97 17.99
C LEU A 364 -2.25 -32.55 19.40
N TYR A 365 -3.32 -32.50 20.19
CA TYR A 365 -3.44 -33.17 21.48
C TYR A 365 -4.40 -34.37 21.38
N GLN A 366 -3.97 -35.46 20.75
CA GLN A 366 -4.54 -36.76 21.10
C GLN A 366 -3.88 -37.25 22.40
N PRO A 367 -4.64 -37.58 23.47
CA PRO A 367 -4.07 -38.29 24.59
C PRO A 367 -3.59 -39.65 24.08
N ARG A 368 -2.32 -39.99 24.35
CA ARG A 368 -1.84 -41.36 24.16
C ARG A 368 -2.81 -42.28 24.89
N GLY A 369 -3.46 -43.17 24.13
CA GLY A 369 -4.37 -44.15 24.68
C GLY A 369 -3.71 -44.93 25.81
N SER A 370 -4.44 -45.04 26.92
CA SER A 370 -4.16 -45.97 28.00
C SER A 370 -4.16 -47.39 27.43
N GLY A 371 -2.96 -47.97 27.24
CA GLY A 371 -2.81 -49.39 27.04
C GLY A 371 -3.23 -50.12 28.31
N SER A 372 -4.27 -50.94 28.19
CA SER A 372 -4.58 -52.03 29.12
C SER A 372 -4.24 -53.32 28.38
N GLY A 373 -3.46 -54.19 29.05
CA GLY A 373 -2.91 -55.42 28.48
C GLY A 373 -1.48 -55.63 28.94
#